data_AF-A0A538MCX0-F1
#
_entry.id   AF-A0A538MCX0-F1
#
_cell.length_a   1.000
_cell.length_b   1.000
_cell.length_c   1.000
_cell.angle_alpha   90.00
_cell.angle_beta   90.00
_cell.angle_gamma   90.00
#
_symmetry.space_group_name_H-M   'P 1'
#
loop_
_entity.id
_entity.type
_entity.pdbx_description
1 polymer ?
#
loop_
_entity_poly.entity_id
_entity_poly.type
_entity_poly.pdbx_seq_one_letter_code
_entity_poly.pdbx_strand_id
1 'polypeptide(L)'
;MPERGVAIVEALDGTTNALALSATHLFAPVYGPGSAERFRARAERLGAAFVSADVPGLAADVDTLADFERLEGRLGPHTAAALDGLRAASP
;
A
#
# COMPACT_ATOMS: atom_id res chain seq x y z
N MET A 1 7.94 1.84 13.24
CA MET A 1 7.08 0.65 13.44
C MET A 1 7.01 0.40 14.96
N PRO A 2 5.82 0.28 15.57
CA PRO A 2 5.71 0.11 17.03
C PRO A 2 6.30 -1.21 17.53
N GLU A 3 6.95 -1.23 18.69
CA GLU A 3 7.64 -2.43 19.23
C GLU A 3 6.75 -3.67 19.37
N ARG A 4 5.45 -3.48 19.62
CA ARG A 4 4.43 -4.55 19.69
C ARG A 4 3.17 -4.12 18.97
N GLY A 5 3.22 -4.08 17.64
CA GLY A 5 2.10 -3.54 16.89
C GLY A 5 2.11 -3.78 15.39
N VAL A 6 1.29 -2.98 14.74
CA VAL A 6 1.05 -2.97 13.30
C VAL A 6 1.30 -1.55 12.80
N ALA A 7 2.04 -1.43 11.71
CA ALA A 7 2.07 -0.20 10.92
C ALA A 7 1.50 -0.50 9.53
N ILE A 8 0.59 0.35 9.06
CA ILE A 8 0.05 0.26 7.70
C ILE A 8 0.40 1.50 6.91
N VAL A 9 0.57 1.35 5.60
CA VAL A 9 0.40 2.45 4.66
C VAL A 9 -0.90 2.18 3.91
N GLU A 10 -1.86 3.05 4.13
CA GLU A 10 -3.17 3.03 3.48
C GLU A 10 -3.02 3.58 2.06
N ALA A 11 -3.62 2.89 1.08
CA ALA A 11 -3.73 3.37 -0.29
C ALA A 11 -4.79 4.48 -0.37
N LEU A 12 -4.85 5.18 -1.49
CA LEU A 12 -5.82 6.28 -1.69
C LEU A 12 -7.29 5.84 -1.65
N ASP A 13 -7.56 4.55 -1.90
CA ASP A 13 -8.90 3.95 -1.91
C ASP A 13 -9.29 3.30 -0.57
N GLY A 14 -8.45 3.42 0.46
CA GLY A 14 -8.67 2.84 1.78
C GLY A 14 -8.29 1.36 1.89
N THR A 15 -7.64 0.80 0.87
CA THR A 15 -6.99 -0.52 0.96
C THR A 15 -5.62 -0.43 1.65
N THR A 16 -5.01 -1.58 1.91
CA THR A 16 -3.68 -1.68 2.52
C THR A 16 -2.64 -1.96 1.45
N ASN A 17 -1.80 -0.97 1.12
CA ASN A 17 -0.70 -1.17 0.17
C ASN A 17 0.55 -1.73 0.86
N ALA A 18 0.86 -1.27 2.07
CA ALA A 18 1.98 -1.79 2.85
C ALA A 18 1.58 -2.15 4.28
N LEU A 19 2.17 -3.22 4.78
CA LEU A 19 1.95 -3.75 6.12
C LEU A 19 3.28 -4.12 6.77
N ALA A 20 3.54 -3.60 7.96
CA ALA A 20 4.67 -4.01 8.80
C ALA A 20 4.15 -4.50 10.16
N LEU A 21 4.68 -5.64 10.61
CA LEU A 21 4.24 -6.36 11.80
C LEU A 21 5.44 -6.63 12.71
N SER A 22 5.32 -6.36 14.01
CA SER A 22 6.36 -6.75 14.97
C SER A 22 6.37 -8.25 15.25
N ALA A 23 5.29 -8.96 14.94
CA ALA A 23 5.14 -10.38 15.17
C ALA A 23 4.17 -11.01 14.15
N THR A 24 4.42 -12.28 13.80
CA THR A 24 3.66 -12.99 12.75
C THR A 24 2.19 -13.22 13.10
N HIS A 25 1.84 -13.43 14.37
CA HIS A 25 0.46 -13.68 14.80
C HIS A 25 -0.48 -12.47 14.61
N LEU A 26 0.07 -11.27 14.42
CA LEU A 26 -0.69 -10.06 14.12
C LEU A 26 -1.27 -10.10 12.70
N PHE A 27 -0.67 -10.87 11.80
CA PHE A 27 -1.13 -11.02 10.42
C PHE A 27 -2.49 -11.73 10.33
N ALA A 28 -3.30 -11.31 9.37
CA ALA A 28 -4.40 -12.06 8.79
C ALA A 28 -4.62 -11.60 7.34
N PRO A 29 -5.01 -12.49 6.42
CA PRO A 29 -5.19 -12.14 5.00
C PRO A 29 -6.53 -11.43 4.76
N VAL A 30 -6.72 -10.25 5.35
CA VAL A 30 -7.97 -9.48 5.28
C VAL A 30 -7.94 -8.37 4.21
N TYR A 31 -7.18 -8.56 3.14
CA TYR A 31 -7.02 -7.62 2.03
C TYR A 31 -8.32 -7.34 1.25
N GLY A 32 -8.25 -6.39 0.30
CA GLY A 32 -9.39 -5.91 -0.50
C GLY A 32 -9.98 -4.60 0.03
N PRO A 33 -11.13 -4.15 -0.53
CA PRO A 33 -11.75 -2.86 -0.19
C PRO A 33 -11.93 -2.67 1.32
N GLY A 34 -11.48 -1.56 1.88
CA GLY A 34 -11.56 -1.26 3.33
C GLY A 34 -10.65 -2.13 4.21
N SER A 35 -9.59 -2.72 3.65
CA SER A 35 -8.65 -3.57 4.40
C SER A 35 -7.86 -2.81 5.48
N ALA A 36 -7.58 -1.52 5.28
CA ALA A 36 -6.89 -0.70 6.28
C ALA A 36 -7.63 -0.69 7.62
N GLU A 37 -8.95 -0.46 7.58
CA GLU A 37 -9.83 -0.53 8.75
C GLU A 37 -9.90 -1.93 9.35
N ARG A 38 -9.95 -2.98 8.52
CA ARG A 38 -9.95 -4.36 9.04
C ARG A 38 -8.67 -4.71 9.79
N PHE A 39 -7.51 -4.22 9.34
CA PHE A 39 -6.25 -4.38 10.07
C PHE A 39 -6.23 -3.57 11.36
N ARG A 40 -6.73 -2.32 11.35
CA ARG A 40 -6.89 -1.48 12.54
C ARG A 40 -7.74 -2.16 13.62
N ALA A 41 -8.97 -2.55 13.26
CA ALA A 41 -9.88 -3.24 14.17
C ALA A 41 -9.31 -4.58 14.68
N ARG A 42 -8.48 -5.27 13.87
CA ARG A 42 -7.79 -6.49 14.32
C ARG A 42 -6.71 -6.19 15.35
N ALA A 43 -5.88 -5.17 15.13
CA ALA A 43 -4.85 -4.77 16.08
C ALA A 43 -5.47 -4.41 17.44
N GLU A 44 -6.58 -3.67 17.42
CA GLU A 44 -7.37 -3.34 18.62
C GLU A 44 -7.87 -4.59 19.35
N ARG A 45 -8.48 -5.55 18.64
CA ARG A 45 -8.95 -6.82 19.24
C ARG A 45 -7.82 -7.64 19.87
N LEU A 46 -6.59 -7.49 19.37
CA LEU A 46 -5.41 -8.19 19.88
C LEU A 46 -4.65 -7.38 20.95
N GLY A 47 -5.12 -6.18 21.29
CA GLY A 47 -4.43 -5.28 22.21
C GLY A 47 -3.07 -4.81 21.70
N ALA A 48 -2.88 -4.79 20.38
CA ALA A 48 -1.64 -4.40 19.73
C ALA A 48 -1.67 -2.91 19.36
N ALA A 49 -0.51 -2.24 19.44
CA ALA A 49 -0.41 -0.84 18.98
C ALA A 49 -0.64 -0.75 17.46
N PHE A 50 -1.30 0.32 17.02
CA PHE A 50 -1.56 0.55 15.60
C PHE A 50 -1.07 1.93 15.18
N VAL A 51 -0.40 2.01 14.04
CA VAL A 51 0.05 3.27 13.43
C VAL A 51 -0.33 3.28 11.96
N SER A 52 -0.96 4.37 11.51
CA SER A 52 -1.00 4.71 10.09
C SER A 52 0.27 5.48 9.75
N ALA A 53 1.06 4.96 8.82
CA ALA A 53 2.31 5.55 8.37
C ALA A 53 2.09 6.33 7.07
N ASP A 54 2.52 7.58 7.05
CA ASP A 54 2.54 8.40 5.84
C ASP A 54 3.87 8.20 5.11
N VAL A 55 3.87 7.31 4.11
CA VAL A 55 5.03 7.05 3.25
C VAL A 55 4.58 7.20 1.80
N PRO A 56 4.78 8.37 1.17
CA PRO A 56 4.20 8.68 -0.14
C PRO A 56 4.59 7.73 -1.28
N GLY A 57 5.76 7.09 -1.20
CA GLY A 57 6.20 6.08 -2.17
C GLY A 57 5.52 4.72 -2.00
N LEU A 58 4.91 4.47 -0.83
CA LEU A 58 4.17 3.25 -0.51
C LEU A 58 2.65 3.49 -0.46
N ALA A 59 2.16 4.72 -0.61
CA ALA A 59 0.72 5.01 -0.61
C ALA A 59 0.10 5.00 -2.02
N ALA A 60 0.93 5.15 -3.05
CA ALA A 60 0.49 5.23 -4.44
C ALA A 60 0.78 3.92 -5.18
N ASP A 61 -0.13 2.96 -5.03
CA ASP A 61 -0.21 1.78 -5.88
C ASP A 61 -0.69 2.12 -7.30
N VAL A 62 -0.47 1.16 -8.21
CA VAL A 62 -0.75 1.30 -9.64
C VAL A 62 -1.68 0.16 -10.04
N ASP A 63 -2.99 0.46 -10.06
CA ASP A 63 -4.02 -0.48 -10.54
C ASP A 63 -4.44 -0.18 -11.98
N THR A 64 -4.35 1.09 -12.38
CA THR A 64 -4.76 1.57 -13.71
C THR A 64 -3.63 2.26 -14.46
N LEU A 65 -3.80 2.41 -15.78
CA LEU A 65 -2.86 3.21 -16.58
C LEU A 65 -2.81 4.67 -16.10
N ALA A 66 -3.94 5.23 -15.66
CA ALA A 66 -3.98 6.59 -15.14
C ALA A 66 -3.16 6.76 -13.84
N ASP A 67 -3.16 5.74 -12.96
CA ASP A 67 -2.29 5.73 -11.78
C ASP A 67 -0.83 5.73 -12.18
N PHE A 68 -0.50 4.95 -13.22
CA PHE A 68 0.84 4.83 -13.75
C PHE A 68 1.33 6.18 -14.32
N GLU A 69 0.52 6.83 -15.14
CA GLU A 69 0.83 8.14 -15.74
C GLU A 69 0.99 9.24 -14.69
N ARG A 70 0.17 9.22 -13.64
CA ARG A 70 0.28 10.18 -12.52
C ARG A 70 1.63 10.08 -11.78
N LEU A 71 2.29 8.93 -11.84
CA LEU A 71 3.60 8.71 -11.21
C LEU A 71 4.78 9.07 -12.13
N GLU A 72 4.53 9.56 -13.34
CA GLU A 72 5.57 10.03 -14.26
C GLU A 72 6.53 11.03 -13.57
N GLY A 73 7.83 10.85 -13.80
CA GLY A 73 8.89 11.60 -13.10
C GLY A 73 9.26 11.09 -11.70
N ARG A 74 8.49 10.16 -11.12
CA ARG A 74 8.80 9.47 -9.84
C ARG A 74 9.18 8.00 -10.03
N LEU A 75 9.09 7.49 -11.25
CA LEU A 75 9.32 6.08 -11.58
C LEU A 75 10.81 5.72 -11.60
N GLY A 76 11.11 4.49 -11.20
CA GLY A 76 12.42 3.88 -11.46
C GLY A 76 12.63 3.58 -12.95
N PRO A 77 13.87 3.33 -13.39
CA PRO A 77 14.22 3.25 -14.81
C PRO A 77 13.47 2.16 -15.57
N HIS A 78 13.27 0.99 -14.96
CA HIS A 78 12.54 -0.11 -15.59
C HIS A 78 11.04 0.18 -15.73
N THR A 79 10.46 0.80 -14.70
CA THR A 79 9.05 1.15 -14.66
C THR A 79 8.74 2.30 -15.62
N ALA A 80 9.65 3.27 -15.78
CA ALA A 80 9.54 4.32 -16.79
C ALA A 80 9.54 3.76 -18.22
N ALA A 81 10.49 2.85 -18.53
CA ALA A 81 10.55 2.20 -19.84
C ALA A 81 9.28 1.39 -20.16
N ALA A 82 8.65 0.78 -19.16
CA ALA A 82 7.38 0.08 -19.33
C ALA A 82 6.22 1.03 -19.67
N LEU A 83 6.17 2.22 -19.05
CA LEU A 83 5.16 3.24 -19.36
C LEU A 83 5.31 3.74 -20.81
N ASP A 84 6.54 4.00 -21.25
CA ASP A 84 6.82 4.40 -22.64
C ASP A 84 6.37 3.32 -23.64
N GLY A 85 6.64 2.05 -23.32
CA GLY A 85 6.20 0.91 -24.13
C GLY A 85 4.68 0.80 -24.23
N LEU A 86 3.95 1.00 -23.13
CA LEU A 86 2.48 0.97 -23.12
C LEU A 86 1.86 2.10 -23.95
N ARG A 87 2.46 3.30 -23.90
CA ARG A 87 2.05 4.45 -24.72
C ARG A 87 2.29 4.20 -26.20
N ALA A 88 3.45 3.65 -26.56
CA ALA A 88 3.76 3.31 -27.96
C ALA A 88 2.87 2.20 -28.54
N ALA A 89 2.27 1.36 -27.69
CA ALA A 89 1.38 0.28 -28.09
C ALA A 89 -0.11 0.66 -28.11
N SER A 90 -0.47 1.83 -27.55
CA SER A 90 -1.83 2.36 -27.60
C SER A 90 -2.01 3.14 -28.92
N PRO A 91 -2.99 2.80 -29.77
CA PRO A 91 -3.18 3.40 -31.10
C PRO A 91 -3.61 4.87 -31.06
#